data_AF-A0A2D4GK31-F1
#
_entry.id   AF-A0A2D4GK31-F1
#
_cell.length_a   1.000
_cell.length_b   1.000
_cell.length_c   1.000
_cell.angle_alpha   90.00
_cell.angle_beta   90.00
_cell.angle_gamma   90.00
#
_symmetry.space_group_name_H-M   'P 1'
#
loop_
_entity.id
_entity.type
_entity.pdbx_description
1 polymer ?
#
loop_
_entity_poly.entity_id
_entity_poly.type
_entity_poly.pdbx_seq_one_letter_code
_entity_poly.pdbx_strand_id
1 'polypeptide(L)'
;AAAARGRLSIQSEKHRRARNWTEAEMRGLMLVWEEFFEELKQTKRNAKVYEKMANKLFEMTGEIRHGEEIKIKITNMTFQYRETEPTSFRVGREQKSDVLRD
;
A
#
# COMPACT_ATOMS: atom_id res chain seq x y z
N ALA A 1 23.20 -41.41 21.22
CA ALA A 1 22.10 -40.49 21.59
C ALA A 1 22.66 -39.09 21.80
N ALA A 2 22.24 -38.13 20.99
CA ALA A 2 22.33 -36.71 21.32
C ALA A 2 21.40 -35.95 20.36
N ALA A 3 20.31 -35.44 20.91
CA ALA A 3 19.33 -34.64 20.20
C ALA A 3 19.91 -33.24 19.92
N ALA A 4 19.86 -32.79 18.67
CA ALA A 4 20.00 -31.38 18.33
C ALA A 4 18.67 -30.90 17.75
N ARG A 5 17.76 -30.54 18.66
CA ARG A 5 16.62 -29.66 18.34
C ARG A 5 17.16 -28.24 18.20
N GLY A 6 16.73 -27.54 17.15
CA GLY A 6 17.03 -26.13 16.92
C GLY A 6 17.48 -25.95 15.48
N ARG A 7 16.86 -25.14 14.63
CA ARG A 7 16.09 -23.92 14.87
C ARG A 7 15.18 -23.79 13.64
N LEU A 8 13.87 -23.65 13.81
CA LEU A 8 13.05 -23.13 12.72
C LEU A 8 13.59 -21.73 12.41
N SER A 9 14.10 -21.56 11.20
CA SER A 9 14.53 -20.29 10.65
C SER A 9 13.32 -19.37 10.55
N ILE A 10 13.01 -18.65 11.63
CA ILE A 10 12.15 -17.47 11.60
C ILE A 10 13.04 -16.33 11.09
N GLN A 11 13.41 -16.39 9.82
CA GLN A 11 14.11 -15.30 9.16
C GLN A 11 13.46 -15.03 7.82
N SER A 12 13.03 -13.77 7.68
CA SER A 12 12.58 -13.08 6.45
C SER A 12 11.08 -13.04 6.11
N GLU A 13 10.20 -12.92 7.10
CA GLU A 13 8.84 -12.36 6.87
C GLU A 13 8.86 -10.82 6.74
N LYS A 14 9.93 -10.22 6.18
CA LYS A 14 10.06 -8.75 6.07
C LYS A 14 9.80 -8.19 4.68
N HIS A 15 9.58 -9.04 3.67
CA HIS A 15 9.19 -8.61 2.33
C HIS A 15 8.29 -9.62 1.64
N ARG A 16 7.34 -10.23 2.37
CA ARG A 16 6.24 -10.91 1.67
C ARG A 16 5.63 -9.85 0.74
N ARG A 17 5.70 -10.08 -0.59
CA ARG A 17 5.05 -9.20 -1.56
C ARG A 17 3.66 -8.91 -1.03
N ALA A 18 3.30 -7.64 -0.89
CA ALA A 18 1.97 -7.25 -0.46
C ALA A 18 0.96 -8.08 -1.26
N ARG A 19 -0.01 -8.70 -0.58
CA ARG A 19 -1.02 -9.52 -1.26
C ARG A 19 -1.58 -8.71 -2.43
N ASN A 20 -1.75 -9.39 -3.57
CA ASN A 20 -2.31 -8.75 -4.75
C ASN A 20 -3.68 -8.17 -4.37
N TRP A 21 -3.88 -6.88 -4.66
CA TRP A 21 -5.16 -6.22 -4.44
C TRP A 21 -6.20 -6.88 -5.34
N THR A 22 -7.26 -7.40 -4.73
CA THR A 22 -8.37 -8.00 -5.47
C THR A 22 -9.29 -6.92 -6.04
N GLU A 23 -10.10 -7.26 -7.03
CA GLU A 23 -11.04 -6.31 -7.63
C GLU A 23 -12.06 -5.78 -6.61
N ALA A 24 -12.53 -6.63 -5.70
CA ALA A 24 -13.42 -6.23 -4.61
C ALA A 24 -12.76 -5.17 -3.70
N GLU A 25 -11.48 -5.37 -3.35
CA GLU A 25 -10.71 -4.39 -2.57
C GLU A 25 -10.43 -3.11 -3.33
N MET A 26 -10.18 -3.19 -4.64
CA MET A 26 -10.00 -2.01 -5.48
C MET A 26 -11.27 -1.15 -5.52
N ARG A 27 -12.43 -1.79 -5.71
CA ARG A 27 -13.73 -1.11 -5.73
C ARG A 27 -14.06 -0.53 -4.35
N GLY A 28 -13.87 -1.32 -3.29
CA GLY A 28 -14.06 -0.87 -1.91
C GLY A 28 -13.14 0.31 -1.56
N LEU A 29 -11.87 0.23 -1.97
CA LEU A 29 -10.90 1.30 -1.74
C LEU A 29 -11.29 2.61 -2.45
N MET A 30 -11.80 2.56 -3.69
CA MET A 30 -12.26 3.77 -4.38
C MET A 30 -13.44 4.43 -3.68
N LEU A 31 -14.42 3.65 -3.23
CA LEU A 31 -15.59 4.16 -2.49
C LEU A 31 -15.19 4.81 -1.16
N VAL A 32 -14.37 4.10 -0.37
CA VAL A 32 -13.88 4.64 0.91
C VAL A 32 -12.99 5.86 0.66
N TRP A 33 -12.15 5.84 -0.37
CA TRP A 33 -11.29 6.98 -0.66
C TRP A 33 -12.07 8.24 -1.04
N GLU A 34 -13.15 8.11 -1.81
CA GLU A 34 -14.03 9.23 -2.15
C GLU A 34 -14.68 9.84 -0.90
N GLU A 35 -15.19 9.00 0.03
CA GLU A 35 -15.80 9.43 1.28
C GLU A 35 -14.83 10.22 2.17
N PHE A 36 -13.57 9.77 2.26
CA PHE A 36 -12.54 10.40 3.10
C PHE A 36 -11.70 11.45 2.36
N PHE A 37 -11.96 11.73 1.08
CA PHE A 37 -11.13 12.61 0.25
C PHE A 37 -11.08 14.05 0.78
N GLU A 38 -12.23 14.61 1.18
CA GLU A 38 -12.30 15.94 1.76
C GLU A 38 -11.59 16.02 3.12
N GLU A 39 -11.73 14.99 3.97
CA GLU A 39 -11.02 14.91 5.27
C GLU A 39 -9.50 14.84 5.08
N LEU A 40 -9.03 14.10 4.06
CA LEU A 40 -7.61 14.02 3.68
C LEU A 40 -7.05 15.37 3.21
N LYS A 41 -7.87 16.22 2.57
CA LYS A 41 -7.47 17.53 2.07
C LYS A 41 -7.41 18.59 3.16
N GLN A 42 -8.32 18.53 4.13
CA GLN A 42 -8.41 19.50 5.22
C GLN A 42 -7.45 19.19 6.37
N THR A 43 -7.05 17.93 6.54
CA THR A 43 -6.23 17.49 7.66
C THR A 43 -4.73 17.58 7.34
N LYS A 44 -3.92 18.15 8.26
CA LYS A 44 -2.45 18.17 8.13
C LYS A 44 -1.78 16.84 8.54
N ARG A 45 -2.46 16.00 9.33
CA ARG A 45 -1.97 14.71 9.83
C ARG A 45 -2.90 13.56 9.41
N ASN A 46 -2.65 13.02 8.23
CA ASN A 46 -3.56 12.07 7.57
C ASN A 46 -3.43 10.61 8.05
N ALA A 47 -2.48 10.32 8.94
CA ALA A 47 -2.24 8.96 9.44
C ALA A 47 -3.51 8.32 10.02
N LYS A 48 -4.25 9.05 10.87
CA LYS A 48 -5.51 8.57 11.46
C LYS A 48 -6.61 8.38 10.42
N VAL A 49 -6.62 9.17 9.35
CA VAL A 49 -7.61 9.04 8.28
C VAL A 49 -7.36 7.73 7.53
N TYR A 50 -6.11 7.41 7.21
CA TYR A 50 -5.77 6.13 6.58
C TYR A 50 -6.07 4.91 7.46
N GLU A 51 -5.93 5.03 8.79
CA GLU A 51 -6.37 3.98 9.71
C GLU A 51 -7.89 3.78 9.70
N LYS A 52 -8.67 4.87 9.68
CA LYS A 52 -10.14 4.79 9.53
C LYS A 52 -10.52 4.14 8.20
N MET A 53 -9.85 4.52 7.11
CA MET A 53 -10.07 3.94 5.79
C MET A 53 -9.76 2.44 5.78
N ALA A 54 -8.71 2.00 6.48
CA ALA A 54 -8.36 0.59 6.64
C ALA A 54 -9.46 -0.20 7.35
N ASN A 55 -9.97 0.32 8.46
CA ASN A 55 -11.07 -0.31 9.17
C ASN A 55 -12.33 -0.38 8.30
N LYS A 56 -12.64 0.70 7.56
CA LYS A 56 -13.81 0.75 6.68
C LYS A 56 -13.69 -0.24 5.52
N LEU A 57 -12.51 -0.34 4.92
CA LEU A 57 -12.24 -1.31 3.86
C LEU A 57 -12.39 -2.75 4.39
N PHE A 58 -11.88 -3.03 5.58
CA PHE A 58 -12.04 -4.33 6.24
C PHE A 58 -13.52 -4.66 6.50
N GLU A 59 -14.33 -3.72 6.95
CA GLU A 59 -15.78 -3.93 7.11
C GLU A 59 -16.48 -4.25 5.79
N MET A 60 -16.02 -3.69 4.67
CA MET A 60 -16.62 -3.89 3.35
C MET A 60 -16.17 -5.18 2.66
N THR A 61 -14.90 -5.56 2.80
CA THR A 61 -14.30 -6.65 2.02
C THR A 61 -13.89 -7.85 2.87
N GLY A 62 -13.81 -7.69 4.20
CA GLY A 62 -13.29 -8.69 5.13
C GLY A 62 -11.76 -8.84 5.11
N GLU A 63 -11.05 -8.06 4.29
CA GLU A 63 -9.60 -8.17 4.12
C GLU A 63 -8.85 -7.17 5.00
N ILE A 64 -7.87 -7.67 5.76
CA ILE A 64 -7.07 -6.86 6.66
C ILE A 64 -6.03 -6.10 5.84
N ARG A 65 -6.13 -4.77 5.84
CA ARG A 65 -5.15 -3.86 5.24
C ARG A 65 -4.76 -2.78 6.23
N HIS A 66 -3.49 -2.41 6.22
CA HIS A 66 -2.99 -1.33 7.08
C HIS A 66 -3.09 0.03 6.39
N GLY A 67 -3.16 1.10 7.19
CA GLY A 67 -3.25 2.47 6.67
C GLY A 67 -2.10 2.85 5.73
N GLU A 68 -0.88 2.36 5.98
CA GLU A 68 0.25 2.61 5.08
C GLU A 68 0.09 1.88 3.73
N GLU A 69 -0.48 0.67 3.71
CA GLU A 69 -0.77 -0.04 2.46
C GLU A 69 -1.81 0.69 1.63
N ILE A 70 -2.83 1.24 2.28
CA ILE A 70 -3.86 2.09 1.65
C ILE A 70 -3.22 3.35 1.06
N LYS A 71 -2.42 4.06 1.84
CA LYS A 71 -1.72 5.27 1.39
C LYS A 71 -0.82 5.01 0.19
N ILE A 72 -0.01 3.94 0.24
CA ILE A 72 0.85 3.54 -0.87
C ILE A 72 -0.01 3.21 -2.09
N LYS A 73 -1.09 2.44 -1.92
CA LYS A 73 -1.96 2.04 -3.02
C LYS A 73 -2.62 3.24 -3.71
N ILE A 74 -3.14 4.19 -2.93
CA ILE A 74 -3.74 5.43 -3.44
C ILE A 74 -2.68 6.28 -4.16
N THR A 75 -1.49 6.42 -3.59
CA THR A 75 -0.39 7.16 -4.22
C THR A 75 0.02 6.54 -5.56
N ASN A 76 0.10 5.21 -5.62
CA ASN A 76 0.43 4.50 -6.85
C ASN A 76 -0.68 4.65 -7.90
N MET A 77 -1.94 4.53 -7.49
CA MET A 77 -3.09 4.63 -8.40
C MET A 77 -3.23 6.04 -8.98
N THR A 78 -3.10 7.08 -8.13
CA THR A 78 -3.10 8.48 -8.57
C THR A 78 -1.92 8.80 -9.47
N PHE A 79 -0.74 8.23 -9.19
CA PHE A 79 0.43 8.38 -10.04
C PHE A 79 0.23 7.72 -11.41
N GLN A 80 -0.21 6.46 -11.45
CA GLN A 80 -0.50 5.76 -12.70
C GLN A 80 -1.52 6.51 -13.56
N TYR A 81 -2.60 7.00 -12.96
CA TYR A 81 -3.61 7.80 -13.66
C TYR A 81 -2.98 9.04 -14.32
N ARG A 82 -2.13 9.78 -13.59
CA ARG A 82 -1.44 10.97 -14.12
C ARG A 82 -0.45 10.63 -15.24
N GLU A 83 0.27 9.52 -15.14
CA GLU A 83 1.21 9.08 -16.19
C GLU A 83 0.50 8.60 -17.46
N THR A 84 -0.73 8.11 -17.34
CA THR A 84 -1.56 7.71 -18.49
C THR A 84 -2.33 8.87 -19.14
N GLU A 85 -2.39 10.03 -18.49
CA GLU A 85 -2.94 11.25 -19.09
C GLU A 85 -1.95 11.80 -20.13
N PRO A 86 -2.33 11.92 -21.43
CA PRO A 86 -1.41 12.29 -22.52
C PRO A 86 -0.82 13.71 -22.41
N THR A 87 -1.26 14.52 -21.43
CA THR A 87 -0.79 15.89 -21.18
C THR A 87 0.36 15.96 -20.17
N SER A 88 0.68 14.86 -19.46
CA SER A 88 1.71 14.84 -18.43
C SER A 88 3.08 14.45 -19.00
N PHE A 89 3.85 15.44 -19.48
CA PHE A 89 5.27 15.25 -19.77
C PHE A 89 6.04 14.89 -18.49
N ARG A 90 6.65 13.72 -18.52
CA ARG A 90 7.42 13.05 -17.47
C ARG A 90 8.51 13.95 -16.88
N VAL A 91 8.40 14.29 -15.60
CA VAL A 91 9.57 14.68 -14.79
C VAL A 91 9.98 13.46 -13.98
N GLY A 92 11.11 12.90 -14.38
CA GLY A 92 11.57 11.57 -14.03
C GLY A 92 11.85 11.32 -12.54
N ARG A 93 11.86 10.04 -12.19
CA ARG A 93 12.69 9.52 -11.11
C ARG A 93 13.50 8.35 -11.63
N GLU A 94 14.79 8.60 -11.78
CA GLU A 94 15.82 7.57 -11.83
C GLU A 94 15.65 6.61 -10.63
N GLN A 95 15.51 5.33 -10.96
CA GLN A 95 15.62 4.25 -9.99
C GLN A 95 17.10 4.14 -9.61
N LYS A 96 17.47 4.61 -8.42
CA LYS A 96 18.73 4.16 -7.79
C LYS A 96 18.57 2.72 -7.34
N SER A 97 18.77 1.80 -8.28
CA SER A 97 18.91 0.37 -8.02
C SER A 97 20.07 -0.18 -8.85
N ASP A 98 21.28 0.36 -8.64
CA ASP A 98 22.55 -0.25 -9.09
C ASP A 98 23.74 0.37 -8.34
N VAL A 99 23.72 0.35 -7.00
CA VAL A 99 24.95 0.47 -6.19
C VAL A 99 24.86 -0.54 -5.06
N LEU A 100 25.03 -1.81 -5.42
CA LEU A 100 25.54 -2.91 -4.57
C LEU A 100 25.42 -4.23 -5.35
N ARG A 101 26.32 -4.41 -6.31
CA ARG A 101 26.92 -5.69 -6.69
C ARG A 101 28.27 -5.39 -7.32
N ASP A 102 29.30 -5.80 -6.58
CA ASP A 102 30.75 -5.76 -6.81
C ASP A 102 31.41 -4.39 -7.06
#